data_AF-A0A086QQ48-F1
#
_entry.id   AF-A0A086QQ48-F1
#
_cell.length_a   1.000
_cell.length_b   1.000
_cell.length_c   1.000
_cell.angle_alpha   90.00
_cell.angle_beta   90.00
_cell.angle_gamma   90.00
#
_symmetry.space_group_name_H-M   'P 1'
#
loop_
_entity.id
_entity.type
_entity.pdbx_description
1 polymer ?
#
loop_
_entity_poly.entity_id
_entity_poly.type
_entity_poly.pdbx_seq_one_letter_code
_entity_poly.pdbx_strand_id
1 'polypeptide(L)'
;VGHHSTSDDSFQYRPSGELEAWGQSGIHPIARVRRYLDNLNLWSDKQDEELRKDARATMLRMMKVVEKDKRSAVIGGIFDDVYDKEPWNLREQRESLKAFMEKNKQHYPQLKEYESL
;
A
#
# COMPACT_ATOMS: atom_id res chain seq x y z
N VAL A 1 16.05 -7.66 0.89
CA VAL A 1 15.22 -8.86 0.60
C VAL A 1 14.37 -9.13 1.84
N GLY A 2 13.15 -9.66 1.72
CA GLY A 2 12.25 -9.88 2.85
C GLY A 2 11.35 -11.10 2.67
N HIS A 3 10.35 -11.21 3.55
CA HIS A 3 9.30 -12.24 3.52
C HIS A 3 8.40 -12.11 2.29
N HIS A 4 7.55 -13.12 2.04
CA HIS A 4 6.60 -13.05 0.94
C HIS A 4 5.59 -11.91 1.11
N SER A 5 5.09 -11.70 2.34
CA SER A 5 4.16 -10.64 2.69
C SER A 5 4.23 -10.36 4.20
N THR A 6 3.43 -9.40 4.68
CA THR A 6 3.29 -9.12 6.13
C THR A 6 2.69 -10.29 6.93
N SER A 7 2.04 -11.24 6.26
CA SER A 7 1.41 -12.41 6.88
C SER A 7 2.26 -13.68 6.80
N ASP A 8 3.47 -13.58 6.23
CA ASP A 8 4.36 -14.70 5.99
C ASP A 8 5.64 -14.58 6.81
N ASP A 9 6.14 -15.73 7.27
CA ASP A 9 7.46 -15.84 7.89
C ASP A 9 8.33 -16.81 7.07
N SER A 10 9.12 -16.22 6.18
CA SER A 10 9.98 -16.99 5.28
C SER A 10 11.06 -17.82 5.99
N PHE A 11 11.37 -17.54 7.26
CA PHE A 11 12.36 -18.36 8.00
C PHE A 11 11.84 -19.76 8.29
N GLN A 12 10.54 -20.00 8.18
CA GLN A 12 9.96 -21.34 8.38
C GLN A 12 10.32 -22.32 7.26
N TYR A 13 10.67 -21.82 6.07
CA TYR A 13 10.87 -22.66 4.89
C TYR A 13 12.06 -22.27 4.02
N ARG A 14 12.82 -21.23 4.39
CA ARG A 14 14.09 -20.86 3.73
C ARG A 14 15.28 -21.18 4.62
N PRO A 15 16.41 -21.65 4.04
CA PRO A 15 17.64 -21.85 4.77
C PRO A 15 18.16 -20.55 5.40
N SER A 16 18.75 -20.65 6.60
CA SER A 16 19.49 -19.54 7.19
C SER A 16 20.70 -19.17 6.33
N GLY A 17 21.03 -17.88 6.22
CA GLY A 17 22.15 -17.39 5.41
C GLY A 17 21.80 -17.01 3.97
N GLU A 18 20.67 -17.48 3.43
CA GLU A 18 20.25 -17.15 2.06
C GLU A 18 19.99 -15.64 1.92
N LEU A 19 19.30 -15.05 2.89
CA LEU A 19 18.93 -13.63 2.88
C LEU A 19 20.17 -12.73 2.90
N GLU A 20 21.15 -13.10 3.72
CA GLU A 20 22.43 -12.43 3.86
C GLU A 20 23.21 -12.48 2.56
N ALA A 21 23.23 -13.64 1.88
CA ALA A 21 23.88 -13.79 0.58
C ALA A 21 23.29 -12.83 -0.46
N TRP A 22 21.96 -12.77 -0.59
CA TRP A 22 21.30 -11.82 -1.50
C TRP A 22 21.46 -10.36 -1.09
N GLY A 23 21.69 -10.09 0.20
CA GLY A 23 21.96 -8.76 0.73
C GLY A 23 23.37 -8.24 0.45
N GLN A 24 24.30 -9.08 0.00
CA GLN A 24 25.67 -8.66 -0.26
C GLN A 24 25.74 -7.58 -1.34
N SER A 25 26.62 -6.58 -1.16
CA SER A 25 26.73 -5.41 -2.05
C SER A 25 27.00 -5.74 -3.52
N GLY A 26 27.64 -6.88 -3.80
CA GLY A 26 27.89 -7.37 -5.17
C GLY A 26 26.66 -7.99 -5.84
N ILE A 27 25.62 -8.34 -5.09
CA ILE A 27 24.39 -8.97 -5.56
C ILE A 27 23.23 -7.96 -5.50
N HIS A 28 23.13 -7.20 -4.42
CA HIS A 28 22.07 -6.24 -4.19
C HIS A 28 22.04 -5.15 -5.29
N PRO A 29 20.94 -5.00 -6.04
CA PRO A 29 20.92 -4.19 -7.27
C PRO A 29 21.24 -2.72 -7.01
N ILE A 30 20.70 -2.13 -5.94
CA ILE A 30 20.98 -0.72 -5.59
C ILE A 30 22.47 -0.53 -5.26
N ALA A 31 23.10 -1.48 -4.58
CA ALA A 31 24.51 -1.37 -4.21
C ALA A 31 25.43 -1.54 -5.43
N ARG A 32 25.07 -2.43 -6.35
CA ARG A 32 25.76 -2.61 -7.64
C ARG A 32 25.71 -1.34 -8.49
N VAL A 33 24.52 -0.73 -8.63
CA VAL A 33 24.36 0.53 -9.38
C VAL A 33 25.08 1.67 -8.69
N ARG A 34 24.99 1.80 -7.36
CA ARG A 34 25.74 2.80 -6.57
C ARG A 34 27.24 2.73 -6.87
N ARG A 35 27.84 1.54 -6.78
CA ARG A 35 29.27 1.32 -7.10
C ARG A 35 29.61 1.69 -8.54
N TYR A 36 28.75 1.34 -9.49
CA TYR A 36 28.96 1.71 -10.89
C TYR A 36 28.99 3.23 -11.08
N LEU A 37 28.04 3.96 -10.46
CA LEU A 37 27.99 5.42 -10.53
C LEU A 37 29.15 6.09 -9.78
N ASP A 38 29.59 5.54 -8.64
CA ASP A 38 30.79 5.99 -7.92
C ASP A 38 32.03 5.91 -8.80
N ASN A 39 32.24 4.77 -9.47
CA ASN A 39 33.39 4.57 -10.35
C ASN A 39 33.42 5.54 -11.54
N LEU A 40 32.25 6.06 -11.93
CA LEU A 40 32.12 7.09 -12.96
C LEU A 40 32.18 8.51 -12.41
N ASN A 41 32.35 8.69 -11.09
CA ASN A 41 32.25 9.98 -10.38
C ASN A 41 30.91 10.70 -10.64
N LEU A 42 29.83 9.95 -10.87
CA LEU A 42 28.49 10.48 -11.14
C LEU A 42 27.59 10.51 -9.90
N TRP A 43 28.06 9.98 -8.78
CA TRP A 43 27.32 9.96 -7.52
C TRP A 43 28.28 10.04 -6.33
N SER A 44 27.82 10.66 -5.24
CA SER A 44 28.57 10.89 -4.01
C SER A 44 27.75 10.53 -2.78
N ASP A 45 28.42 10.34 -1.64
CA ASP A 45 27.73 10.02 -0.39
C ASP A 45 26.79 11.13 0.06
N LYS A 46 27.14 12.39 -0.21
CA LYS A 46 26.27 13.54 0.02
C LYS A 46 24.97 13.43 -0.79
N GLN A 47 25.07 13.09 -2.09
CA GLN A 47 23.89 12.89 -2.94
C GLN A 47 23.05 11.69 -2.48
N ASP A 48 23.67 10.60 -2.01
CA ASP A 48 22.96 9.44 -1.45
C ASP A 48 22.18 9.81 -0.19
N GLU A 49 22.80 10.57 0.72
CA GLU A 49 22.18 11.02 1.97
C GLU A 49 21.01 11.98 1.71
N GLU A 50 21.22 12.97 0.83
CA GLU A 50 20.18 13.91 0.42
C GLU A 50 18.99 13.18 -0.24
N LEU A 51 19.24 12.27 -1.16
CA LEU A 51 18.19 11.47 -1.81
C LEU A 51 17.39 10.65 -0.79
N ARG A 52 18.06 9.97 0.14
CA ARG A 52 17.37 9.17 1.17
C ARG A 52 16.51 10.03 2.09
N LYS A 53 17.03 11.19 2.50
CA LYS A 53 16.31 12.15 3.33
C LYS A 53 15.06 12.66 2.61
N ASP A 54 15.20 13.05 1.35
CA ASP A 54 14.09 13.57 0.55
C ASP A 54 13.05 12.51 0.22
N ALA A 55 13.48 11.29 -0.10
CA ALA A 55 12.58 10.15 -0.31
C ALA A 55 11.77 9.85 0.96
N ARG A 56 12.42 9.82 2.13
CA ARG A 56 11.74 9.60 3.42
C ARG A 56 10.77 10.73 3.75
N ALA A 57 11.19 11.97 3.56
CA ALA A 57 10.34 13.14 3.80
C ALA A 57 9.12 13.14 2.87
N THR A 58 9.31 12.76 1.60
CA THR A 58 8.23 12.63 0.62
C THR A 58 7.26 11.52 1.02
N MET A 59 7.75 10.33 1.35
CA MET A 59 6.93 9.22 1.82
C MET A 59 6.07 9.61 3.03
N LEU A 60 6.67 10.18 4.09
CA LEU A 60 5.94 10.58 5.29
C LEU A 60 4.91 11.68 5.02
N ARG A 61 5.21 12.61 4.11
CA ARG A 61 4.28 13.66 3.70
C ARG A 61 3.09 13.06 2.97
N MET A 62 3.34 12.16 2.01
CA MET A 62 2.29 11.50 1.23
C MET A 62 1.41 10.60 2.12
N MET A 63 2.00 9.85 3.05
CA MET A 63 1.23 9.08 4.04
C MET A 63 0.27 9.97 4.81
N LYS A 64 0.75 11.11 5.35
CA LYS A 64 -0.10 12.06 6.08
C LYS A 64 -1.19 12.73 5.24
N VAL A 65 -0.99 12.82 3.92
CA VAL A 65 -2.02 13.31 3.00
C VAL A 65 -3.08 12.24 2.83
N VAL A 66 -2.68 11.02 2.45
CA VAL A 66 -3.58 9.90 2.18
C VAL A 66 -4.34 9.43 3.43
N GLU A 67 -3.73 9.51 4.62
CA GLU A 67 -4.39 9.16 5.89
C GLU A 67 -5.58 10.08 6.24
N LYS A 68 -5.68 11.25 5.60
CA LYS A 68 -6.80 12.17 5.79
C LYS A 68 -7.95 11.89 4.81
N ASP A 69 -7.68 11.13 3.77
CA ASP A 69 -8.69 10.81 2.78
C ASP A 69 -9.75 9.93 3.44
N LYS A 70 -11.02 10.27 3.17
CA LYS A 70 -12.12 9.41 3.54
C LYS A 70 -12.06 8.15 2.69
N ARG A 71 -12.51 7.03 3.27
CA ARG A 71 -12.71 5.79 2.53
C ARG A 71 -13.82 6.00 1.49
N SER A 72 -13.71 5.35 0.35
CA SER A 72 -14.71 5.39 -0.72
C SER A 72 -16.11 5.12 -0.19
N ALA A 73 -17.15 5.75 -0.74
CA ALA A 73 -18.54 5.54 -0.33
C ALA A 73 -18.88 4.06 -0.09
N VAL A 74 -19.60 3.75 1.00
CA VAL A 74 -19.81 2.35 1.43
C VAL A 74 -20.59 1.56 0.37
N ILE A 75 -21.75 2.06 -0.04
CA ILE A 75 -22.61 1.39 -1.01
C ILE A 75 -21.93 1.36 -2.38
N GLY A 76 -21.39 2.49 -2.84
CA GLY A 76 -20.70 2.57 -4.13
C GLY A 76 -19.50 1.62 -4.19
N GLY A 77 -18.64 1.63 -3.18
CA GLY A 77 -17.44 0.77 -3.11
C GLY A 77 -17.70 -0.73 -2.99
N ILE A 78 -18.95 -1.16 -2.76
CA ILE A 78 -19.35 -2.58 -2.76
C ILE A 78 -19.98 -2.98 -4.10
N PHE A 79 -20.81 -2.11 -4.69
CA PHE A 79 -21.69 -2.47 -5.81
C PHE A 79 -21.30 -1.88 -7.17
N ASP A 80 -20.56 -0.76 -7.18
CA ASP A 80 -20.09 -0.15 -8.42
C ASP A 80 -18.96 -1.00 -9.03
N ASP A 81 -18.77 -0.90 -10.35
CA ASP A 81 -17.71 -1.55 -11.12
C ASP A 81 -17.69 -3.10 -11.10
N VAL A 82 -18.70 -3.78 -10.55
CA VAL A 82 -18.84 -5.25 -10.62
C VAL A 82 -19.12 -5.70 -12.07
N TYR A 83 -19.95 -4.95 -12.79
CA TYR A 83 -20.25 -5.12 -14.21
C TYR A 83 -20.37 -3.74 -14.89
N ASP A 84 -20.21 -3.69 -16.22
CA ASP A 84 -20.46 -2.47 -17.02
C ASP A 84 -21.87 -1.90 -16.79
N LYS A 85 -22.85 -2.78 -16.62
CA LYS A 85 -24.23 -2.41 -16.26
C LYS A 85 -24.69 -3.24 -15.09
N GLU A 86 -25.21 -2.58 -14.07
CA GLU A 86 -25.72 -3.23 -12.88
C GLU A 86 -26.92 -4.14 -13.23
N PRO A 87 -26.81 -5.47 -13.02
CA PRO A 87 -27.92 -6.39 -13.19
C PRO A 87 -28.95 -6.20 -12.07
N TRP A 88 -30.19 -6.60 -12.33
CA TRP A 88 -31.34 -6.38 -11.44
C TRP A 88 -31.11 -6.90 -10.01
N ASN A 89 -30.43 -8.03 -9.86
CA ASN A 89 -30.17 -8.64 -8.55
C ASN A 89 -29.15 -7.86 -7.73
N LEU A 90 -28.16 -7.21 -8.35
CA LEU A 90 -27.23 -6.33 -7.64
C LEU A 90 -27.92 -5.04 -7.22
N ARG A 91 -28.82 -4.51 -8.05
CA ARG A 91 -29.65 -3.36 -7.67
C ARG A 91 -30.51 -3.65 -6.44
N GLU A 92 -31.13 -4.83 -6.39
CA GLU A 92 -31.94 -5.25 -5.24
C GLU A 92 -31.07 -5.37 -3.97
N GLN A 93 -29.89 -5.98 -4.06
CA GLN A 93 -28.95 -6.08 -2.95
C GLN A 93 -28.43 -4.70 -2.49
N ARG A 94 -28.17 -3.80 -3.44
CA ARG A 94 -27.76 -2.42 -3.16
C ARG A 94 -28.78 -1.68 -2.32
N GLU A 95 -30.05 -1.69 -2.74
CA GLU A 95 -31.13 -1.02 -2.02
C GLU A 95 -31.39 -1.67 -0.65
N SER A 96 -31.29 -3.00 -0.56
CA SER A 96 -31.42 -3.73 0.71
C SER A 96 -30.33 -3.34 1.71
N LEU A 97 -29.05 -3.32 1.29
CA LEU A 97 -27.94 -2.91 2.15
C LEU A 97 -28.08 -1.45 2.57
N LYS A 98 -28.45 -0.56 1.65
CA LYS A 98 -28.66 0.86 1.93
C LYS A 98 -29.74 1.07 2.99
N ALA A 99 -30.91 0.43 2.84
CA ALA A 99 -31.99 0.50 3.81
C ALA A 99 -31.59 -0.06 5.19
N PHE A 100 -30.86 -1.18 5.19
CA PHE A 100 -30.33 -1.77 6.42
C PHE A 100 -29.38 -0.82 7.13
N MET A 101 -28.42 -0.22 6.41
CA MET A 101 -27.43 0.67 7.00
C MET A 101 -28.07 1.95 7.51
N GLU A 102 -29.05 2.53 6.80
CA GLU A 102 -29.83 3.69 7.27
C GLU A 102 -30.53 3.42 8.61
N LYS A 103 -31.15 2.23 8.76
CA LYS A 103 -31.83 1.83 9.99
C LYS A 103 -30.87 1.54 11.16
N ASN A 104 -29.64 1.16 10.86
CA ASN A 104 -28.68 0.63 11.85
C ASN A 104 -27.43 1.49 12.02
N LYS A 105 -27.41 2.75 11.56
CA LYS A 105 -26.23 3.63 11.60
C LYS A 105 -25.54 3.70 12.97
N GLN A 106 -26.30 3.61 14.05
CA GLN A 106 -25.78 3.63 15.43
C GLN A 106 -24.79 2.50 15.74
N HIS A 107 -24.86 1.38 15.01
CA HIS A 107 -23.96 0.24 15.17
C HIS A 107 -22.66 0.38 14.35
N TYR A 108 -22.56 1.41 13.51
CA TYR A 108 -21.43 1.63 12.59
C TYR A 108 -20.83 3.03 12.77
N PRO A 109 -20.21 3.34 13.93
CA PRO A 109 -19.62 4.66 14.21
C PRO A 109 -18.51 5.06 13.23
N GLN A 110 -17.89 4.10 12.55
CA GLN A 110 -16.88 4.31 11.52
C GLN A 110 -17.43 4.93 10.23
N LEU A 111 -18.75 5.00 10.03
CA LEU A 111 -19.35 5.60 8.82
C LEU A 111 -18.88 7.05 8.57
N LYS A 112 -18.47 7.77 9.62
CA LYS A 112 -17.87 9.11 9.50
C LYS A 112 -16.55 9.15 8.70
N GLU A 113 -15.84 8.02 8.65
CA GLU A 113 -14.57 7.85 7.92
C GLU A 113 -14.80 7.61 6.42
N TYR A 114 -16.04 7.38 5.99
CA TYR A 114 -16.41 7.17 4.59
C TYR A 114 -16.91 8.48 3.96
N GLU A 115 -16.78 8.60 2.64
CA GLU A 115 -17.26 9.73 1.84
C GLU A 115 -18.77 9.92 1.99
N SER A 116 -19.51 8.84 1.84
CA SER A 116 -20.94 8.73 2.13
C SER A 116 -21.28 7.31 2.59
N LEU A 117 -22.51 7.15 3.08
CA LEU A 117 -23.13 5.83 3.02
C LEU A 117 -23.26 5.42 1.55
#